data_AF-A0A6B3HYS9-F1
#
_entry.id   AF-A0A6B3HYS9-F1
#
_cell.length_a   1.000
_cell.length_b   1.000
_cell.length_c   1.000
_cell.angle_alpha   90.00
_cell.angle_beta   90.00
_cell.angle_gamma   90.00
#
_symmetry.space_group_name_H-M   'P 1'
#
loop_
_entity.id
_entity.type
_entity.pdbx_description
1 polymer ?
#
loop_
_entity_poly.entity_id
_entity_poly.type
_entity_poly.pdbx_seq_one_letter_code
_entity_poly.pdbx_strand_id
1 'polypeptide(L)'
;LKRLNTALAREGLSLTNMGDIMEQTVAGATSTGTHGTGRESASISAQIRALELVTADGTVLVCSEQENPEVFAVARIGLGALGVITAVTLAVEPVFLLTAREEPMAFDRVTADFDQLVAENEHFEFYW
;
A
#
# COMPACT_ATOMS: atom_id res chain seq x y z
N LEU A 1 4.79 3.02 -8.88
CA LEU A 1 3.51 3.52 -8.36
C LEU A 1 3.09 4.78 -9.11
N LYS A 2 4.04 5.68 -9.45
CA LYS A 2 3.82 6.89 -10.25
C LYS A 2 2.84 6.75 -11.44
N ARG A 3 3.05 5.75 -12.31
CA ARG A 3 2.17 5.47 -13.47
C ARG A 3 0.75 5.07 -13.05
N LEU A 4 0.63 4.25 -12.01
CA LEU A 4 -0.67 3.84 -11.45
C LEU A 4 -1.42 5.06 -10.91
N ASN A 5 -0.78 5.86 -10.06
CA ASN A 5 -1.41 7.05 -9.46
C ASN A 5 -1.87 8.05 -10.52
N THR A 6 -1.05 8.27 -11.56
CA THR A 6 -1.44 9.14 -12.68
C THR A 6 -2.66 8.59 -13.44
N ALA A 7 -2.73 7.27 -13.63
CA ALA A 7 -3.87 6.64 -14.29
C ALA A 7 -5.13 6.74 -13.43
N LEU A 8 -5.05 6.43 -12.14
CA LEU A 8 -6.17 6.55 -11.20
C LEU A 8 -6.70 7.98 -11.12
N ALA A 9 -5.81 8.98 -11.00
CA ALA A 9 -6.21 10.38 -10.92
C ALA A 9 -6.97 10.86 -12.16
N ARG A 10 -6.64 10.35 -13.36
CA ARG A 10 -7.38 10.66 -14.60
C ARG A 10 -8.81 10.12 -14.58
N GLU A 11 -9.03 9.03 -13.87
CA GLU A 11 -10.35 8.42 -13.66
C GLU A 11 -11.06 8.98 -12.41
N GLY A 12 -10.48 9.98 -11.73
CA GLY A 12 -11.04 10.54 -10.50
C GLY A 12 -10.93 9.60 -9.29
N LEU A 13 -9.90 8.75 -9.27
CA LEU A 13 -9.66 7.74 -8.24
C LEU A 13 -8.30 7.91 -7.54
N SER A 14 -8.15 7.31 -6.37
CA SER A 14 -6.91 7.24 -5.58
C SER A 14 -6.77 5.90 -4.87
N LEU A 15 -5.54 5.55 -4.48
CA LEU A 15 -5.32 4.53 -3.44
C LEU A 15 -5.70 5.13 -2.08
N THR A 16 -6.21 4.29 -1.17
CA THR A 16 -6.54 4.70 0.21
C THR A 16 -5.28 5.08 0.98
N ASN A 17 -4.18 4.35 0.77
CA ASN A 17 -2.90 4.56 1.45
C ASN A 17 -1.74 4.11 0.56
N MET A 18 -0.63 4.83 0.61
CA MET A 18 0.58 4.50 -0.14
C MET A 18 1.83 4.94 0.62
N GLY A 19 2.97 4.34 0.29
CA GLY A 19 4.26 4.81 0.81
C GLY A 19 4.72 6.09 0.11
N ASP A 20 5.69 6.78 0.74
CA ASP A 20 6.26 8.05 0.26
C ASP A 20 7.00 7.90 -1.09
N ILE A 21 7.66 6.76 -1.32
CA ILE A 21 8.42 6.51 -2.55
C ILE A 21 7.54 5.95 -3.67
N MET A 22 7.32 6.74 -4.72
CA MET A 22 6.50 6.33 -5.87
C MET A 22 7.23 5.59 -6.99
N GLU A 23 8.55 5.45 -6.90
CA GLU A 23 9.42 4.87 -7.94
C GLU A 23 9.37 3.33 -7.99
N GLN A 24 8.94 2.68 -6.90
CA GLN A 24 8.76 1.22 -6.86
C GLN A 24 7.71 0.76 -7.88
N THR A 25 7.87 -0.43 -8.47
CA THR A 25 6.79 -1.06 -9.24
C THR A 25 5.62 -1.43 -8.32
N VAL A 26 4.40 -1.61 -8.87
CA VAL A 26 3.24 -2.04 -8.06
C VAL A 26 3.52 -3.40 -7.42
N ALA A 27 3.99 -4.36 -8.22
CA ALA A 27 4.34 -5.70 -7.74
C ALA A 27 5.46 -5.68 -6.68
N GLY A 28 6.47 -4.83 -6.86
CA GLY A 28 7.55 -4.68 -5.88
C GLY A 28 7.04 -4.12 -4.55
N ALA A 29 6.29 -3.00 -4.60
CA ALA A 29 5.73 -2.34 -3.42
C ALA A 29 4.79 -3.28 -2.63
N THR A 30 3.92 -4.02 -3.30
CA THR A 30 3.03 -4.97 -2.62
C THR A 30 3.81 -6.14 -2.03
N SER A 31 4.73 -6.74 -2.80
CA SER A 31 5.50 -7.90 -2.37
C SER A 31 6.36 -7.65 -1.13
N THR A 32 6.81 -6.40 -0.92
CA THR A 32 7.59 -5.97 0.25
C THR A 32 6.75 -5.34 1.36
N GLY A 33 5.42 -5.34 1.24
CA GLY A 33 4.53 -4.81 2.27
C GLY A 33 4.57 -3.29 2.42
N THR A 34 4.86 -2.54 1.35
CA THR A 34 4.85 -1.08 1.37
C THR A 34 3.52 -0.55 1.91
N HIS A 35 3.59 0.36 2.88
CA HIS A 35 2.47 1.02 3.52
C HIS A 35 2.78 2.53 3.69
N GLY A 36 1.73 3.30 3.94
CA GLY A 36 1.86 4.70 4.39
C GLY A 36 1.68 4.81 5.90
N THR A 37 1.30 5.99 6.34
CA THR A 37 1.24 6.41 7.76
C THR A 37 -0.18 6.53 8.30
N GLY A 38 -1.18 6.10 7.52
CA GLY A 38 -2.59 6.17 7.89
C GLY A 38 -2.91 5.30 9.10
N ARG A 39 -3.53 5.89 10.12
CA ARG A 39 -3.90 5.21 11.37
C ARG A 39 -4.88 4.06 11.17
N GLU A 40 -5.91 4.30 10.36
CA GLU A 40 -6.97 3.33 10.04
C GLU A 40 -6.81 2.70 8.65
N SER A 41 -5.71 3.01 7.97
CA SER A 41 -5.49 2.63 6.57
C SER A 41 -4.35 1.63 6.47
N ALA A 42 -4.65 0.44 5.97
CA ALA A 42 -3.67 -0.64 5.86
C ALA A 42 -2.66 -0.41 4.71
N SER A 43 -1.75 -1.38 4.51
CA SER A 43 -0.75 -1.37 3.44
C SER A 43 -1.35 -1.36 2.02
N ILE A 44 -0.51 -1.13 1.01
CA ILE A 44 -0.92 -1.29 -0.40
C ILE A 44 -1.38 -2.73 -0.67
N SER A 45 -0.73 -3.72 -0.05
CA SER A 45 -1.08 -5.13 -0.22
C SER A 45 -2.46 -5.48 0.35
N ALA A 46 -2.93 -4.81 1.41
CA ALA A 46 -4.28 -4.99 1.95
C ALA A 46 -5.38 -4.49 0.99
N GLN A 47 -5.04 -3.58 0.07
CA GLN A 47 -5.94 -3.06 -0.96
C GLN A 47 -6.08 -4.00 -2.15
N ILE A 48 -5.28 -5.08 -2.25
CA ILE A 48 -5.40 -6.07 -3.32
C ILE A 48 -6.67 -6.89 -3.16
N ARG A 49 -7.45 -7.02 -4.23
CA ARG A 49 -8.64 -7.88 -4.33
C ARG A 49 -8.38 -9.16 -5.14
N ALA A 50 -7.47 -9.11 -6.10
CA ALA A 50 -7.01 -10.28 -6.85
C ALA A 50 -5.60 -10.03 -7.42
N LEU A 51 -4.87 -11.09 -7.72
CA LEU A 51 -3.59 -11.05 -8.41
C LEU A 51 -3.42 -12.22 -9.38
N GLU A 52 -2.60 -12.04 -10.40
CA GLU A 52 -2.13 -13.10 -11.29
C GLU A 52 -0.65 -13.38 -11.00
N LEU A 53 -0.30 -14.66 -10.92
CA LEU A 53 1.02 -15.16 -10.56
C LEU A 53 1.50 -16.19 -11.58
N VAL A 54 2.73 -16.06 -12.06
CA VAL A 54 3.43 -17.11 -12.83
C VAL A 54 4.34 -17.88 -11.89
N THR A 55 4.09 -19.18 -11.71
CA THR A 55 4.87 -20.07 -10.85
C THR A 55 6.12 -20.61 -11.56
N ALA A 56 6.99 -21.30 -10.82
CA ALA A 56 8.29 -21.76 -11.32
C ALA A 56 8.21 -22.75 -12.50
N ASP A 57 7.10 -23.48 -12.63
CA ASP A 57 6.81 -24.39 -13.74
C ASP A 57 6.16 -23.69 -14.95
N GLY A 58 5.95 -22.36 -14.87
CA GLY A 58 5.32 -21.56 -15.92
C GLY A 58 3.78 -21.55 -15.84
N THR A 59 3.17 -22.20 -14.85
CA THR A 59 1.71 -22.14 -14.65
C THR A 59 1.28 -20.73 -14.25
N VAL A 60 0.16 -20.27 -14.82
CA VAL A 60 -0.47 -19.00 -14.47
C VAL A 60 -1.60 -19.28 -13.48
N LEU A 61 -1.54 -18.67 -12.30
CA LEU A 61 -2.56 -18.76 -11.27
C LEU A 61 -3.25 -17.40 -11.09
N VAL A 62 -4.57 -17.41 -11.04
CA VAL A 62 -5.37 -16.28 -10.56
C VAL A 62 -5.70 -16.54 -9.09
N CYS A 63 -5.46 -15.55 -8.24
CA CYS A 63 -5.60 -15.67 -6.79
C CYS A 63 -6.45 -14.52 -6.26
N SER A 64 -7.44 -14.82 -5.43
CA SER A 64 -8.33 -13.89 -4.74
C SER A 64 -8.79 -14.51 -3.41
N GLU A 65 -9.67 -13.83 -2.67
CA GLU A 65 -10.29 -14.44 -1.48
C GLU A 65 -11.18 -15.65 -1.81
N GLN A 66 -11.64 -15.78 -3.05
CA GLN A 66 -12.53 -16.84 -3.50
C GLN A 66 -11.83 -17.91 -4.35
N GLU A 67 -10.65 -17.59 -4.92
CA GLU A 67 -9.90 -18.46 -5.82
C GLU A 67 -8.44 -18.57 -5.33
N ASN A 68 -7.96 -19.78 -5.09
CA ASN A 68 -6.63 -20.01 -4.49
C ASN A 68 -6.36 -19.15 -3.22
N PRO A 69 -7.27 -19.11 -2.22
CA PRO A 69 -7.22 -18.16 -1.11
C PRO A 69 -5.97 -18.26 -0.23
N GLU A 70 -5.42 -19.47 -0.06
CA GLU A 70 -4.17 -19.68 0.69
C GLU A 70 -2.97 -19.06 -0.05
N VAL A 71 -2.92 -19.23 -1.37
CA VAL A 71 -1.88 -18.61 -2.22
C VAL A 71 -2.06 -17.10 -2.23
N PHE A 72 -3.30 -16.61 -2.35
CA PHE A 72 -3.62 -15.18 -2.29
C PHE A 72 -3.12 -14.54 -1.00
N ALA A 73 -3.40 -15.16 0.15
CA ALA A 73 -3.02 -14.63 1.45
C ALA A 73 -1.50 -14.40 1.56
N VAL A 74 -0.69 -15.34 1.05
CA VAL A 74 0.77 -15.27 1.10
C VAL A 74 1.34 -14.40 -0.03
N ALA A 75 0.81 -14.50 -1.25
CA ALA A 75 1.36 -13.83 -2.43
C ALA A 75 1.25 -12.29 -2.35
N ARG A 76 0.27 -11.75 -1.60
CA ARG A 76 0.12 -10.30 -1.39
C ARG A 76 1.35 -9.64 -0.75
N ILE A 77 2.10 -10.36 0.09
CA ILE A 77 3.38 -9.94 0.69
C ILE A 77 4.34 -11.13 0.62
N GLY A 78 4.64 -11.60 -0.59
CA GLY A 78 5.40 -12.83 -0.79
C GLY A 78 6.90 -12.66 -1.02
N LEU A 79 7.42 -11.42 -1.08
CA LEU A 79 8.81 -11.12 -1.50
C LEU A 79 9.22 -11.77 -2.84
N GLY A 80 8.24 -12.13 -3.69
CA GLY A 80 8.46 -12.86 -4.93
C GLY A 80 8.72 -14.36 -4.77
N ALA A 81 8.62 -14.93 -3.57
CA ALA A 81 8.98 -16.33 -3.30
C ALA A 81 8.04 -17.36 -3.93
N LEU A 82 6.78 -16.98 -4.21
CA LEU A 82 5.78 -17.89 -4.78
C LEU A 82 5.76 -17.87 -6.32
N GLY A 83 6.39 -16.87 -6.94
CA GLY A 83 6.36 -16.64 -8.38
C GLY A 83 6.42 -15.17 -8.75
N VAL A 84 6.21 -14.88 -10.04
CA VAL A 84 6.21 -13.52 -10.58
C VAL A 84 4.78 -13.01 -10.68
N ILE A 85 4.48 -11.91 -9.99
CA ILE A 85 3.18 -11.23 -10.13
C ILE A 85 3.13 -10.49 -11.47
N THR A 86 2.14 -10.81 -12.30
CA THR A 86 1.96 -10.24 -13.64
C THR A 86 0.81 -9.24 -13.69
N ALA A 87 -0.23 -9.41 -12.87
CA ALA A 87 -1.36 -8.50 -12.76
C ALA A 87 -1.86 -8.38 -11.31
N VAL A 88 -2.45 -7.22 -10.99
CA VAL A 88 -3.04 -6.94 -9.67
C VAL A 88 -4.34 -6.16 -9.87
N THR A 89 -5.39 -6.56 -9.17
CA THR A 89 -6.65 -5.81 -9.04
C THR A 89 -6.67 -5.14 -7.66
N LEU A 90 -6.82 -3.82 -7.62
CA LEU A 90 -6.80 -3.01 -6.40
C LEU A 90 -8.19 -2.43 -6.11
N ALA A 91 -8.60 -2.46 -4.84
CA ALA A 91 -9.63 -1.55 -4.35
C ALA A 91 -9.06 -0.12 -4.32
N VAL A 92 -9.90 0.84 -4.70
CA VAL A 92 -9.56 2.25 -4.85
C VAL A 92 -10.72 3.11 -4.35
N GLU A 93 -10.44 4.38 -4.10
CA GLU A 93 -11.40 5.36 -3.60
C GLU A 93 -11.56 6.52 -4.59
N PRO A 94 -12.62 7.33 -4.48
CA PRO A 94 -12.67 8.63 -5.15
C PRO A 94 -11.43 9.47 -4.82
N VAL A 95 -10.93 10.24 -5.77
CA VAL A 95 -9.77 11.10 -5.56
C VAL A 95 -10.03 12.11 -4.43
N PHE A 96 -9.06 12.26 -3.54
CA PHE A 96 -9.11 13.17 -2.39
C PHE A 96 -7.82 14.00 -2.31
N LEU A 97 -7.86 15.04 -1.48
CA LEU A 97 -6.72 15.91 -1.21
C LEU A 97 -6.35 15.79 0.27
N LEU A 98 -5.06 15.73 0.55
CA LEU A 98 -4.51 15.79 1.90
C LEU A 98 -3.88 17.16 2.14
N THR A 99 -3.96 17.64 3.39
CA THR A 99 -3.21 18.83 3.83
C THR A 99 -2.03 18.36 4.67
N ALA A 100 -0.81 18.63 4.21
CA ALA A 100 0.41 18.33 4.96
C ALA A 100 0.80 19.51 5.86
N ARG A 101 1.10 19.22 7.14
CA ARG A 101 1.72 20.16 8.08
C ARG A 101 3.05 19.58 8.53
N GLU A 102 4.13 20.27 8.16
CA GLU A 102 5.50 19.86 8.47
C GLU A 102 6.17 20.95 9.34
N GLU A 103 6.65 20.58 10.51
CA GLU A 103 7.32 21.50 11.44
C GLU A 103 8.35 20.78 12.31
N PRO A 104 9.44 21.46 12.72
CA PRO A 104 10.40 20.89 13.66
C PRO A 104 9.79 20.76 15.06
N MET A 105 10.07 19.66 15.73
CA MET A 105 9.65 19.39 17.11
C MET A 105 10.80 18.78 17.91
N ALA A 106 10.93 19.15 19.18
CA ALA A 106 11.87 18.48 20.07
C ALA A 106 11.45 17.01 20.27
N PHE A 107 12.41 16.09 20.28
CA PHE A 107 12.13 14.65 20.44
C PHE A 107 11.31 14.34 21.70
N ASP A 108 11.63 14.99 22.82
CA ASP A 108 10.89 14.83 24.07
C ASP A 108 9.42 15.28 23.96
N ARG A 109 9.15 16.28 23.12
CA ARG A 109 7.79 16.77 22.90
C ARG A 109 6.99 15.82 22.00
N VAL A 110 7.54 15.38 20.87
CA VAL A 110 6.81 14.49 19.94
C VAL A 110 6.49 13.15 20.60
N THR A 111 7.37 12.66 21.46
CA THR A 111 7.14 11.41 22.22
C THR A 111 6.13 11.59 23.35
N ALA A 112 6.15 12.71 24.06
CA ALA A 112 5.15 13.01 25.09
C ALA A 112 3.74 13.21 24.51
N ASP A 113 3.64 13.85 23.34
CA ASP A 113 2.36 14.19 22.69
C ASP A 113 1.92 13.11 21.66
N PHE A 114 2.63 11.98 21.54
CA PHE A 114 2.47 10.99 20.46
C PHE A 114 1.01 10.51 20.28
N ASP A 115 0.36 10.09 21.36
CA ASP A 115 -1.01 9.57 21.30
C ASP A 115 -2.01 10.61 20.81
N GLN A 116 -1.83 11.88 21.23
CA GLN A 116 -2.65 12.98 20.76
C GLN A 116 -2.41 13.25 19.27
N LEU A 117 -1.15 13.32 18.85
CA LEU A 117 -0.77 13.56 17.47
C LEU A 117 -1.30 12.48 16.53
N VAL A 118 -1.23 11.20 16.92
CA VAL A 118 -1.81 10.08 16.16
C VAL A 118 -3.35 10.12 16.16
N ALA A 119 -3.99 10.52 17.25
CA ALA A 119 -5.45 10.57 17.33
C ALA A 119 -6.06 11.72 16.51
N GLU A 120 -5.41 12.88 16.50
CA GLU A 120 -5.90 14.09 15.82
C GLU A 120 -5.58 14.12 14.32
N ASN A 121 -4.66 13.28 13.85
CA ASN A 121 -4.28 13.22 12.44
C ASN A 121 -4.60 11.84 11.86
N GLU A 122 -5.22 11.81 10.69
CA GLU A 122 -5.44 10.55 9.96
C GLU A 122 -4.13 9.87 9.59
N HIS A 123 -3.10 10.68 9.31
CA HIS A 123 -1.74 10.27 8.97
C HIS A 123 -0.75 10.98 9.89
N PHE A 124 0.18 10.24 10.50
CA PHE A 124 1.22 10.82 11.35
C PHE A 124 2.56 10.10 11.18
N GLU A 125 3.63 10.88 10.99
CA GLU A 125 5.02 10.41 11.00
C GLU A 125 5.96 11.47 11.56
N PHE A 126 7.12 11.03 12.03
CA PHE A 126 8.22 11.91 12.39
C PHE A 126 9.57 11.21 12.15
N TYR A 127 10.61 12.02 11.95
CA TYR A 127 11.99 11.59 11.75
C TYR A 127 12.84 12.17 12.89
N TRP A 128 13.79 11.40 13.42
CA TRP A 128 14.60 11.78 14.60
C TRP A 128 16.09 11.51 14.40
#